data_AF-A0A3A9Z7F7-F1
#
_entry.id   AF-A0A3A9Z7F7-F1
#
_cell.length_a   1.000
_cell.length_b   1.000
_cell.length_c   1.000
_cell.angle_alpha   90.00
_cell.angle_beta   90.00
_cell.angle_gamma   90.00
#
_symmetry.space_group_name_H-M   'P 1'
#
loop_
_entity.id
_entity.type
_entity.pdbx_description
1 polymer ?
#
loop_
_entity_poly.entity_id
_entity_poly.type
_entity_poly.pdbx_seq_one_letter_code
_entity_poly.pdbx_strand_id
1 'polypeptide(L)'
;MTSAFDPPVTGPTLGRVPIQGLVRRARRIVGLSQKRMARFARVAPSTVARVEAGTLTPSLAVLERLIGAAGLYLVVVDQDGRLVLPMEVWDDTLDGAGRRYPAHLDTILDPEPGEWWADIYGLARPPETYHRCPVDREMRRLLSVWEVRVAQNRAAPRPRNPNIY
;
A
#
# COMPACT_ATOMS: atom_id res chain seq x y z
N MET A 1 18.57 10.19 -11.87
CA MET A 1 17.89 8.89 -12.01
C MET A 1 16.72 8.92 -11.06
N THR A 2 15.50 9.03 -11.59
CA THR A 2 14.26 9.01 -10.80
C THR A 2 14.19 7.65 -10.10
N SER A 3 14.03 7.65 -8.79
CA SER A 3 13.89 6.42 -8.01
C SER A 3 12.63 5.69 -8.46
N ALA A 4 12.60 4.36 -8.47
CA ALA A 4 11.37 3.58 -8.71
C ALA A 4 10.24 3.93 -7.72
N PHE A 5 10.59 4.59 -6.61
CA PHE A 5 9.69 5.03 -5.55
C PHE A 5 9.28 6.51 -5.66
N ASP A 6 9.79 7.27 -6.63
CA ASP A 6 9.33 8.64 -6.83
C ASP A 6 7.93 8.62 -7.45
N PRO A 7 6.98 9.41 -6.93
CA PRO A 7 5.66 9.50 -7.56
C PRO A 7 5.84 9.97 -9.03
N PRO A 8 5.02 9.44 -9.96
CA PRO A 8 5.07 9.87 -11.35
C PRO A 8 4.98 11.40 -11.42
N VAL A 9 5.88 12.00 -12.22
CA VAL A 9 6.01 13.46 -12.38
C VAL A 9 4.70 14.08 -12.90
N THR A 10 3.93 13.30 -13.65
CA THR A 10 2.55 13.61 -13.99
C THR A 10 1.68 13.52 -12.75
N GLY A 11 1.10 14.63 -12.31
CA GLY A 11 -0.04 14.59 -11.38
C GLY A 11 -1.23 13.81 -11.96
N PRO A 12 -2.33 13.62 -11.21
CA PRO A 12 -3.50 12.91 -11.72
C PRO A 12 -3.97 13.53 -13.04
N THR A 13 -3.97 12.74 -14.11
CA THR A 13 -4.42 13.16 -15.46
C THR A 13 -5.90 13.54 -15.46
N LEU A 14 -6.67 12.93 -14.57
CA LEU A 14 -8.08 13.25 -14.34
C LEU A 14 -8.19 14.30 -13.23
N GLY A 15 -8.81 15.43 -13.56
CA GLY A 15 -9.09 16.50 -12.59
C GLY A 15 -10.12 16.12 -11.52
N ARG A 16 -10.69 17.12 -10.84
CA ARG A 16 -11.67 16.90 -9.75
C ARG A 16 -12.85 16.06 -10.22
N VAL A 17 -13.14 14.97 -9.50
CA VAL A 17 -14.24 14.04 -9.81
C VAL A 17 -15.60 14.76 -9.74
N PRO A 18 -16.40 14.80 -10.84
CA PRO A 18 -17.70 15.47 -10.86
C PRO A 18 -18.79 14.59 -10.21
N ILE A 19 -18.86 14.59 -8.88
CA ILE A 19 -19.78 13.75 -8.07
C ILE A 19 -21.23 13.84 -8.55
N GLN A 20 -21.72 15.04 -8.83
CA GLN A 20 -23.08 15.28 -9.33
C GLN A 20 -23.37 14.55 -10.65
N GLY A 21 -22.39 14.50 -11.55
CA GLY A 21 -22.49 13.78 -12.83
C GLY A 21 -22.49 12.27 -12.62
N LEU A 22 -21.68 11.77 -11.70
CA LEU A 22 -21.63 10.34 -11.36
C LEU A 22 -22.96 9.84 -10.79
N VAL A 23 -23.55 10.57 -9.85
CA VAL A 23 -24.85 10.18 -9.26
C VAL A 23 -25.97 10.19 -10.31
N ARG A 24 -26.02 11.22 -11.17
CA ARG A 24 -26.96 11.27 -12.30
C ARG A 24 -26.76 10.10 -13.27
N ARG A 25 -25.50 9.77 -13.58
CA ARG A 25 -25.15 8.63 -14.45
C ARG A 25 -25.57 7.31 -13.82
N ALA A 26 -25.30 7.11 -12.53
CA ALA A 26 -25.72 5.94 -11.77
C ALA A 26 -27.24 5.76 -11.85
N ARG A 27 -28.04 6.81 -11.59
CA ARG A 27 -29.51 6.74 -11.76
C ARG A 27 -29.92 6.36 -13.18
N ARG A 28 -29.25 6.90 -14.19
CA ARG A 28 -29.56 6.65 -15.60
C ARG A 28 -29.28 5.20 -16.00
N ILE A 29 -28.22 4.58 -15.49
CA ILE A 29 -27.87 3.17 -15.78
C ILE A 29 -29.01 2.23 -15.37
N VAL A 30 -29.59 2.45 -14.18
CA VAL A 30 -30.63 1.59 -13.61
C VAL A 30 -32.06 2.14 -13.73
N GLY A 31 -32.26 3.29 -14.37
CA GLY A 31 -33.57 3.92 -14.56
C GLY A 31 -34.27 4.38 -13.27
N LEU A 32 -33.53 4.69 -12.20
CA LEU A 32 -34.12 5.04 -10.89
C LEU A 32 -34.52 6.52 -10.81
N SER A 33 -35.70 6.81 -10.26
CA SER A 33 -36.07 8.17 -9.80
C SER A 33 -35.25 8.59 -8.57
N GLN A 34 -35.16 9.90 -8.26
CA GLN A 34 -34.43 10.39 -7.07
C GLN A 34 -34.98 9.76 -5.79
N LYS A 35 -36.32 9.67 -5.67
CA LYS A 35 -36.99 9.02 -4.52
C LYS A 35 -36.65 7.53 -4.42
N ARG A 36 -36.61 6.80 -5.55
CA ARG A 36 -36.25 5.38 -5.55
C ARG A 36 -34.77 5.18 -5.19
N MET A 37 -33.86 5.95 -5.79
CA MET A 37 -32.44 5.91 -5.42
C MET A 37 -32.24 6.22 -3.93
N ALA A 38 -32.92 7.24 -3.40
CA ALA A 38 -32.86 7.58 -1.98
C ALA A 38 -33.30 6.40 -1.11
N ARG A 39 -34.39 5.72 -1.48
CA ARG A 39 -34.88 4.52 -0.79
C ARG A 39 -33.84 3.39 -0.82
N PHE A 40 -33.28 3.06 -1.98
CA PHE A 40 -32.29 1.98 -2.12
C PHE A 40 -30.98 2.31 -1.41
N ALA A 41 -30.50 3.54 -1.54
CA ALA A 41 -29.34 4.04 -0.82
C ALA A 41 -29.62 4.30 0.67
N ARG A 42 -30.87 4.14 1.14
CA ARG A 42 -31.38 4.41 2.51
C ARG A 42 -31.10 5.84 3.04
N VAL A 43 -31.10 6.83 2.16
CA VAL A 43 -30.88 8.25 2.51
C VAL A 43 -32.18 9.07 2.35
N ALA A 44 -32.21 10.28 2.91
CA ALA A 44 -33.34 11.18 2.68
C ALA A 44 -33.41 11.60 1.19
N PRO A 45 -34.61 11.69 0.58
CA PRO A 45 -34.76 12.16 -0.80
C PRO A 45 -34.14 13.54 -1.06
N SER A 46 -34.21 14.43 -0.07
CA SER A 46 -33.59 15.76 -0.12
C SER A 46 -32.05 15.70 -0.19
N THR A 47 -31.42 14.63 0.29
CA THR A 47 -29.98 14.41 0.15
C THR A 47 -29.61 14.17 -1.32
N VAL A 48 -30.34 13.30 -2.02
CA VAL A 48 -30.10 13.02 -3.44
C VAL A 48 -30.27 14.29 -4.27
N ALA A 49 -31.33 15.06 -4.02
CA ALA A 49 -31.58 16.32 -4.73
C ALA A 49 -30.45 17.34 -4.53
N ARG A 50 -29.97 17.53 -3.29
CA ARG A 50 -28.88 18.46 -3.00
C ARG A 50 -27.53 18.01 -3.57
N VAL A 51 -27.25 16.70 -3.57
CA VAL A 51 -26.05 16.14 -4.21
C VAL A 51 -26.08 16.36 -5.72
N GLU A 52 -27.20 16.05 -6.39
CA GLU A 52 -27.33 16.27 -7.83
C GLU A 52 -27.32 17.76 -8.21
N ALA A 53 -27.73 18.66 -7.31
CA ALA A 53 -27.68 20.11 -7.48
C ALA A 53 -26.30 20.71 -7.15
N GLY A 54 -25.38 19.93 -6.60
CA GLY A 54 -24.05 20.41 -6.17
C GLY A 54 -24.06 21.27 -4.91
N THR A 55 -25.19 21.40 -4.21
CA THR A 55 -25.33 22.19 -2.98
C THR A 55 -24.92 21.42 -1.72
N LEU A 56 -24.74 20.10 -1.83
CA LEU A 56 -24.23 19.24 -0.77
C LEU A 56 -23.14 18.34 -1.33
N THR A 57 -21.94 18.38 -0.72
CA THR A 57 -20.92 17.36 -0.94
C THR A 57 -21.23 16.16 -0.03
N PRO A 58 -21.52 14.97 -0.57
CA PRO A 58 -21.81 13.79 0.26
C PRO A 58 -20.55 13.30 0.97
N SER A 59 -20.71 12.66 2.13
CA SER A 59 -19.64 11.85 2.70
C SER A 59 -19.35 10.63 1.81
N LEU A 60 -18.17 10.04 1.94
CA LEU A 60 -17.80 8.84 1.18
C LEU A 60 -18.82 7.71 1.38
N ALA A 61 -19.23 7.46 2.63
CA ALA A 61 -20.25 6.46 2.94
C ALA A 61 -21.61 6.72 2.25
N VAL A 62 -22.02 7.99 2.10
CA VAL A 62 -23.24 8.33 1.35
C VAL A 62 -23.04 8.10 -0.14
N LEU A 63 -21.89 8.48 -0.68
CA LEU A 63 -21.55 8.28 -2.08
C LEU A 63 -21.53 6.78 -2.45
N GLU A 64 -20.89 5.95 -1.63
CA GLU A 64 -20.86 4.49 -1.78
C GLU A 64 -22.27 3.90 -1.82
N ARG A 65 -23.15 4.34 -0.93
CA ARG A 65 -24.55 3.88 -0.91
C ARG A 65 -25.34 4.32 -2.14
N LEU A 66 -25.10 5.53 -2.65
CA LEU A 66 -25.75 6.02 -3.86
C LEU A 66 -25.30 5.27 -5.11
N ILE A 67 -23.99 5.07 -5.25
CA ILE A 67 -23.40 4.36 -6.40
C ILE A 67 -23.74 2.86 -6.30
N GLY A 68 -23.65 2.27 -5.10
CA GLY A 68 -24.04 0.88 -4.82
C GLY A 68 -25.51 0.59 -5.04
N ALA A 69 -26.42 1.57 -4.86
CA ALA A 69 -27.83 1.44 -5.23
C ALA A 69 -28.05 1.22 -6.75
N ALA A 70 -27.04 1.53 -7.57
CA ALA A 70 -27.02 1.24 -9.00
C ALA A 70 -26.18 0.00 -9.36
N GLY A 71 -25.68 -0.77 -8.37
CA GLY A 71 -24.82 -1.93 -8.58
C GLY A 71 -23.38 -1.57 -9.00
N LEU A 72 -22.94 -0.36 -8.70
CA LEU A 72 -21.62 0.15 -9.06
C LEU A 72 -20.68 0.14 -7.84
N TYR A 73 -19.38 0.04 -8.11
CA TYR A 73 -18.32 0.02 -7.09
C TYR A 73 -17.42 1.26 -7.23
N LEU A 74 -16.90 1.74 -6.10
CA LEU A 74 -15.80 2.70 -6.09
C LEU A 74 -14.48 1.94 -6.02
N VAL A 75 -13.56 2.28 -6.91
CA VAL A 75 -12.22 1.70 -6.96
C VAL A 75 -11.20 2.81 -7.08
N VAL A 76 -10.00 2.58 -6.53
CA VAL A 76 -8.84 3.45 -6.73
C VAL A 76 -8.00 2.83 -7.84
N VAL A 77 -7.55 3.66 -8.78
CA VAL A 77 -6.72 3.24 -9.91
C VAL A 77 -5.45 4.08 -9.98
N ASP A 78 -4.37 3.48 -10.48
CA ASP A 78 -3.15 4.20 -10.84
C ASP A 78 -3.30 4.94 -12.19
N GLN A 79 -2.24 5.61 -12.64
CA GLN A 79 -2.27 6.37 -13.90
C GLN A 79 -2.36 5.50 -15.15
N ASP A 80 -1.96 4.23 -15.03
CA ASP A 80 -2.04 3.24 -16.10
C ASP A 80 -3.39 2.49 -16.08
N GLY A 81 -4.29 2.85 -15.16
CA GLY A 81 -5.61 2.25 -15.01
C GLY A 81 -5.61 0.92 -14.25
N ARG A 82 -4.52 0.54 -13.58
CA ARG A 82 -4.48 -0.66 -12.74
C ARG A 82 -5.17 -0.38 -11.41
N LEU A 83 -5.89 -1.38 -10.91
CA LEU A 83 -6.55 -1.30 -9.61
C LEU A 83 -5.50 -1.24 -8.49
N VAL A 84 -5.62 -0.23 -7.63
CA VAL A 84 -4.86 -0.14 -6.38
C VAL A 84 -5.68 -0.84 -5.31
N LEU A 85 -5.21 -2.02 -4.89
CA LEU A 85 -5.84 -2.76 -3.81
C LEU A 85 -5.48 -2.13 -2.46
N PRO A 86 -6.39 -2.15 -1.46
CA PRO A 86 -6.04 -1.79 -0.10
C PRO A 86 -4.87 -2.65 0.39
N MET A 87 -3.89 -2.03 1.06
CA MET A 87 -2.84 -2.77 1.73
C MET A 87 -3.46 -3.61 2.86
N GLU A 88 -3.28 -4.93 2.79
CA GLU A 88 -3.63 -5.81 3.91
C GLU A 88 -2.56 -5.67 5.00
N VAL A 89 -2.99 -5.46 6.24
CA VAL A 89 -2.09 -5.50 7.39
C VAL A 89 -2.31 -6.83 8.07
N TRP A 90 -1.31 -7.70 7.99
CA TRP A 90 -1.32 -8.98 8.69
C TRP A 90 -0.95 -8.74 10.16
N ASP A 91 -1.76 -9.25 11.10
CA ASP A 91 -1.61 -8.95 12.53
C ASP A 91 -0.39 -9.64 13.17
N ASP A 92 0.12 -10.68 12.55
CA ASP A 92 1.33 -11.43 12.92
C ASP A 92 2.62 -10.85 12.34
N THR A 93 2.52 -9.87 11.43
CA THR A 93 3.68 -9.22 10.82
C THR A 93 4.16 -8.05 11.66
N LEU A 94 5.00 -8.35 12.66
CA LEU A 94 5.63 -7.37 13.52
C LEU A 94 7.17 -7.40 13.38
N ASP A 95 7.79 -6.24 13.57
CA ASP A 95 9.24 -6.14 13.66
C ASP A 95 9.77 -6.79 14.95
N GLY A 96 11.09 -6.85 15.07
CA GLY A 96 11.75 -7.25 16.30
C GLY A 96 11.42 -6.36 17.54
N ALA A 97 10.59 -5.34 17.48
CA ALA A 97 10.15 -4.62 18.67
C ALA A 97 8.65 -4.77 18.91
N GLY A 98 7.97 -5.68 18.19
CA GLY A 98 6.52 -5.85 18.28
C GLY A 98 5.74 -4.71 17.64
N ARG A 99 6.35 -3.94 16.74
CA ARG A 99 5.73 -2.81 16.02
C ARG A 99 5.45 -3.23 14.58
N ARG A 100 4.48 -2.59 13.95
CA ARG A 100 4.20 -2.80 12.52
C ARG A 100 5.30 -2.19 11.66
N TYR A 101 5.61 -2.83 10.54
CA TYR A 101 6.52 -2.28 9.53
C TYR A 101 5.96 -0.97 8.94
N PRO A 102 6.80 0.02 8.60
CA PRO A 102 6.33 1.26 7.99
C PRO A 102 5.68 1.02 6.62
N ALA A 103 4.45 1.50 6.41
CA ALA A 103 3.66 1.26 5.18
C ALA A 103 4.23 1.89 3.89
N HIS A 104 5.22 2.80 4.00
CA HIS A 104 5.88 3.41 2.85
C HIS A 104 7.09 2.62 2.35
N LEU A 105 7.46 1.54 3.05
CA LEU A 105 8.58 0.67 2.69
C LEU A 105 8.04 -0.58 2.03
N ASP A 106 8.65 -0.97 0.93
CA ASP A 106 8.38 -2.22 0.23
C ASP A 106 9.02 -3.39 1.00
N THR A 107 8.34 -3.78 2.08
CA THR A 107 8.82 -4.86 2.96
C THR A 107 8.34 -6.17 2.38
N ILE A 108 9.25 -6.91 1.74
CA ILE A 108 8.94 -8.25 1.24
C ILE A 108 9.00 -9.23 2.42
N LEU A 109 7.82 -9.64 2.87
CA LEU A 109 7.58 -10.63 3.90
C LEU A 109 7.22 -11.90 3.13
N ASP A 110 8.12 -12.88 3.09
CA ASP A 110 7.99 -14.10 2.27
C ASP A 110 8.05 -13.90 0.73
N PRO A 111 9.20 -13.48 0.18
CA PRO A 111 9.38 -13.31 -1.27
C PRO A 111 9.04 -14.59 -2.06
N GLU A 112 8.37 -14.49 -3.21
CA GLU A 112 8.35 -15.58 -4.18
C GLU A 112 9.77 -15.81 -4.77
N PRO A 113 10.10 -17.01 -5.28
CA PRO A 113 11.40 -17.24 -5.93
C PRO A 113 11.68 -16.22 -7.04
N GLY A 114 12.69 -15.38 -6.83
CA GLY A 114 13.12 -14.33 -7.76
C GLY A 114 12.81 -12.89 -7.31
N GLU A 115 12.00 -12.71 -6.27
CA GLU A 115 11.66 -11.38 -5.73
C GLU A 115 12.71 -10.87 -4.73
N TRP A 116 13.47 -11.77 -4.12
CA TRP A 116 14.59 -11.42 -3.25
C TRP A 116 15.89 -11.32 -4.05
N TRP A 117 16.64 -10.22 -3.89
CA TRP A 117 17.89 -9.95 -4.62
C TRP A 117 18.92 -11.09 -4.54
N ALA A 118 18.84 -11.93 -3.51
CA ALA A 118 19.77 -13.03 -3.27
C ALA A 118 19.26 -14.41 -3.73
N ASP A 119 18.02 -14.51 -4.25
CA ASP A 119 17.52 -15.72 -4.91
C ASP A 119 18.37 -16.05 -6.16
N ILE A 120 18.89 -15.04 -6.88
CA ILE A 120 19.79 -15.25 -8.04
C ILE A 120 21.11 -15.94 -7.68
N TYR A 121 21.49 -15.90 -6.40
CA TYR A 121 22.71 -16.52 -5.88
C TYR A 121 22.44 -17.84 -5.14
N GLY A 122 21.17 -18.30 -5.09
CA GLY A 122 20.78 -19.53 -4.40
C GLY A 122 21.05 -19.51 -2.89
N LEU A 123 21.08 -18.32 -2.28
CA LEU A 123 21.35 -18.17 -0.85
C LEU A 123 20.16 -18.66 -0.02
N ALA A 124 20.43 -19.25 1.14
CA ALA A 124 19.38 -19.56 2.12
C ALA A 124 18.73 -18.25 2.57
N ARG A 125 17.40 -18.16 2.44
CA ARG A 125 16.63 -16.97 2.83
C ARG A 125 16.84 -16.69 4.31
N PRO A 126 17.31 -15.48 4.69
CA PRO A 126 17.58 -15.18 6.08
C PRO A 126 16.26 -15.15 6.87
N PRO A 127 16.21 -15.73 8.08
CA PRO A 127 15.10 -15.48 8.98
C PRO A 127 15.10 -13.98 9.33
N GLU A 128 14.07 -13.27 8.88
CA GLU A 128 13.67 -11.90 9.23
C GLU A 128 14.85 -10.91 9.42
N THR A 129 15.14 -10.13 8.38
CA THR A 129 16.38 -9.34 8.26
C THR A 129 16.41 -8.04 9.10
N TYR A 130 16.03 -8.08 10.38
CA TYR A 130 16.25 -6.95 11.29
C TYR A 130 16.47 -7.34 12.76
N HIS A 131 17.74 -7.50 13.16
CA HIS A 131 18.10 -7.75 14.57
C HIS A 131 17.96 -6.48 15.45
N ARG A 132 17.48 -6.70 16.68
CA ARG A 132 16.97 -5.70 17.66
C ARG A 132 18.05 -4.82 18.31
N CYS A 133 19.28 -5.33 18.50
CA CYS A 133 20.36 -4.63 19.20
C CYS A 133 21.27 -3.86 18.22
N PRO A 134 21.48 -2.52 18.38
CA PRO A 134 22.37 -1.74 17.52
C PRO A 134 23.82 -2.24 17.54
N VAL A 135 24.29 -2.71 18.70
CA VAL A 135 25.65 -3.28 18.86
C VAL A 135 25.76 -4.60 18.11
N ASP A 136 24.77 -5.49 18.20
CA ASP A 136 24.79 -6.77 17.47
C ASP A 136 24.73 -6.55 15.95
N ARG A 137 24.00 -5.52 15.50
CA ARG A 137 23.90 -5.18 14.09
C ARG A 137 25.24 -4.71 13.53
N GLU A 138 25.93 -3.83 14.24
CA GLU A 138 27.25 -3.35 13.83
C GLU A 138 28.28 -4.47 13.86
N MET A 139 28.24 -5.33 14.88
CA MET A 139 29.13 -6.50 14.98
C MET A 139 28.89 -7.50 13.83
N ARG A 140 27.64 -7.80 13.48
CA ARG A 140 27.30 -8.67 12.33
C ARG A 140 27.70 -8.03 11.00
N ARG A 141 27.58 -6.70 10.86
CA ARG A 141 28.03 -5.97 9.67
C ARG A 141 29.55 -6.02 9.50
N LEU A 142 30.30 -5.79 10.58
CA LEU A 142 31.77 -5.86 10.57
C LEU A 142 32.25 -7.27 10.24
N LEU A 143 31.62 -8.31 10.80
CA LEU A 143 31.90 -9.70 10.47
C LEU A 143 31.64 -10.01 9.00
N SER A 144 30.46 -9.66 8.49
CA SER A 144 30.11 -9.91 7.09
C SER A 144 31.06 -9.20 6.12
N VAL A 145 31.44 -7.94 6.40
CA VAL A 145 32.44 -7.21 5.60
C VAL A 145 33.81 -7.88 5.67
N TRP A 146 34.22 -8.37 6.83
CA TRP A 146 35.48 -9.10 7.02
C TRP A 146 35.48 -10.44 6.25
N GLU A 147 34.39 -11.22 6.35
CA GLU A 147 34.23 -12.55 5.74
C GLU A 147 34.05 -12.49 4.22
N VAL A 148 33.37 -11.47 3.69
CA VAL A 148 33.15 -11.33 2.24
C VAL A 148 34.33 -10.67 1.54
N ARG A 149 35.06 -9.76 2.21
CA ARG A 149 36.21 -9.03 1.64
C ARG A 149 37.55 -9.54 2.16
N VAL A 150 37.72 -10.86 2.15
CA VAL A 150 38.89 -11.56 2.71
C VAL A 150 40.22 -11.00 2.19
N ALA A 151 40.31 -10.67 0.90
CA ALA A 151 41.53 -10.12 0.30
C ALA A 151 41.94 -8.73 0.85
N GLN A 152 40.95 -7.87 1.17
CA GLN A 152 41.17 -6.53 1.71
C GLN A 152 41.41 -6.56 3.21
N ASN A 153 40.78 -7.51 3.91
CA ASN A 153 40.80 -7.61 5.37
C ASN A 153 41.77 -8.67 5.92
N ARG A 154 42.63 -9.25 5.06
CA ARG A 154 43.57 -10.32 5.43
C ARG A 154 44.53 -9.99 6.60
N ALA A 155 44.82 -8.70 6.79
CA ALA A 155 45.70 -8.20 7.83
C ALA A 155 44.94 -7.65 9.05
N ALA A 156 43.60 -7.58 8.98
CA ALA A 156 42.75 -7.08 10.05
C ALA A 156 42.28 -8.25 10.93
N PRO A 157 42.27 -8.10 12.27
CA PRO A 157 41.79 -9.14 13.18
C PRO A 157 40.30 -9.41 12.95
N ARG A 158 39.89 -10.67 13.11
CA ARG A 158 38.49 -11.08 12.95
C ARG A 158 37.62 -10.38 14.01
N PRO A 159 36.52 -9.71 13.62
CA PRO A 159 35.58 -9.12 14.57
C PRO A 159 34.93 -10.18 15.48
N ARG A 160 34.41 -9.78 16.65
CA ARG A 160 33.82 -10.71 17.63
C ARG A 160 32.50 -11.30 17.10
N ASN A 161 32.35 -12.63 17.18
CA ASN A 161 31.13 -13.32 16.79
C ASN A 161 30.03 -13.15 17.84
N PRO A 162 28.88 -12.52 17.52
CA PRO A 162 27.79 -12.31 18.47
C PRO A 162 27.02 -13.59 18.85
N ASN A 163 27.29 -14.72 18.19
CA ASN A 163 26.69 -16.01 18.52
C ASN A 163 27.55 -16.86 19.49
N ILE A 164 28.71 -16.37 19.92
CA ILE A 164 29.62 -17.06 20.84
C ILE A 164 29.75 -16.19 22.10
N TYR A 165 29.18 -16.65 23.22
CA TYR A 165 29.23 -15.96 24.50
C TYR A 165 30.65 -15.94 25.08
#